data_AF-A0A316RC88-F1
#
_entry.id   AF-A0A316RC88-F1
#
_cell.length_a   1.000
_cell.length_b   1.000
_cell.length_c   1.000
_cell.angle_alpha   90.00
_cell.angle_beta   90.00
_cell.angle_gamma   90.00
#
_symmetry.space_group_name_H-M   'P 1'
#
loop_
_entity.id
_entity.type
_entity.pdbx_description
1 polymer ?
#
loop_
_entity_poly.entity_id
_entity_poly.type
_entity_poly.pdbx_seq_one_letter_code
_entity_poly.pdbx_strand_id
1 'polypeptide(L)'
;MSYLPCELHCHSVHSDGSFSVAELLRRAYDDHLALIALTDHNTVSGHGELDDSITPAVPGIEWTTFFGHMLVLGARDFVDWRDAVPANIDDKIDQVHAAGGLCGVAHPFQLGSPICTGGRWAFDVQDWNRVDYLEVWHDAFGPDNGENVPATELWKSLLDKGYHLPITYGRDWHRQSDRHFGVTYLNMEEPTAACALEAIRAGRTVVSFGAKFFFRVHRWGETYGIGDTLKRGRVIFSFFTDLHARRKDESDEPVSYDTIRIITNGNKCVLETAVTERHARLTLEPGHWYICELWGTVGGEKQALAITSPIYTE
;
A
#
# COMPACT_ATOMS: atom_id res chain seq x y z
N MET A 1 15.31 -11.62 1.92
CA MET A 1 14.12 -10.75 2.00
C MET A 1 14.50 -9.34 2.41
N SER A 2 14.10 -8.36 1.61
CA SER A 2 14.34 -6.94 1.85
C SER A 2 13.12 -6.12 1.44
N TYR A 3 12.82 -5.04 2.16
CA TYR A 3 11.77 -4.10 1.78
C TYR A 3 12.22 -3.28 0.55
N LEU A 4 11.64 -3.53 -0.62
CA LEU A 4 11.97 -2.87 -1.88
C LEU A 4 10.85 -1.89 -2.25
N PRO A 5 11.18 -0.67 -2.74
CA PRO A 5 10.18 0.34 -3.09
C PRO A 5 9.50 -0.02 -4.40
N CYS A 6 8.18 0.06 -4.44
CA CYS A 6 7.34 -0.31 -5.56
C CYS A 6 6.25 0.75 -5.79
N GLU A 7 5.88 0.91 -7.06
CA GLU A 7 4.65 1.59 -7.47
C GLU A 7 3.60 0.52 -7.80
N LEU A 8 2.42 0.56 -7.21
CA LEU A 8 1.41 -0.49 -7.41
C LEU A 8 0.17 0.00 -8.16
N HIS A 9 0.20 1.26 -8.62
CA HIS A 9 -0.90 1.91 -9.32
C HIS A 9 -0.38 2.93 -10.34
N CYS A 10 -0.27 2.53 -11.61
CA CYS A 10 0.17 3.43 -12.68
C CYS A 10 -0.46 3.14 -14.04
N HIS A 11 -0.50 4.19 -14.87
CA HIS A 11 -1.26 4.23 -16.11
C HIS A 11 -0.36 4.58 -17.30
N SER A 12 -0.72 4.06 -18.46
CA SER A 12 -0.06 4.32 -19.73
C SER A 12 -1.02 4.95 -20.74
N VAL A 13 -0.52 5.24 -21.93
CA VAL A 13 -1.33 5.68 -23.08
C VAL A 13 -2.38 4.65 -23.55
N HIS A 14 -2.36 3.44 -23.00
CA HIS A 14 -3.40 2.44 -23.25
C HIS A 14 -4.72 2.76 -22.51
N SER A 15 -4.67 3.62 -21.49
CA SER A 15 -5.85 4.24 -20.87
C SER A 15 -5.80 5.76 -20.99
N ASP A 16 -5.55 6.48 -19.90
CA ASP A 16 -5.49 7.95 -19.82
C ASP A 16 -4.16 8.47 -19.26
N GLY A 17 -3.17 7.58 -19.10
CA GLY A 17 -1.79 7.94 -18.85
C GLY A 17 -1.15 8.65 -20.05
N SER A 18 -0.06 9.38 -19.79
CA SER A 18 0.69 10.13 -20.79
C SER A 18 1.98 9.46 -21.24
N PHE A 19 2.39 8.39 -20.57
CA PHE A 19 3.60 7.64 -20.88
C PHE A 19 3.28 6.41 -21.72
N SER A 20 4.12 6.11 -22.71
CA SER A 20 4.18 4.74 -23.23
C SER A 20 4.63 3.78 -22.12
N VAL A 21 4.33 2.48 -22.27
CA VAL A 21 4.74 1.46 -21.29
C VAL A 21 6.26 1.47 -21.11
N ALA A 22 7.02 1.58 -22.21
CA ALA A 22 8.48 1.68 -22.17
C ALA A 22 8.99 2.92 -21.42
N GLU A 23 8.37 4.09 -21.62
CA GLU A 23 8.71 5.31 -20.88
C GLU A 23 8.40 5.18 -19.39
N LEU A 24 7.25 4.59 -19.04
CA LEU A 24 6.85 4.37 -17.66
C LEU A 24 7.84 3.45 -16.93
N LEU A 25 8.21 2.32 -17.55
CA LEU A 25 9.23 1.40 -17.03
C LEU A 25 10.58 2.11 -16.86
N ARG A 26 10.97 2.94 -17.82
CA ARG A 26 12.24 3.68 -17.76
C ARG A 26 12.24 4.72 -16.65
N ARG A 27 11.14 5.44 -16.46
CA ARG A 27 10.97 6.38 -15.35
C ARG A 27 11.03 5.69 -14.01
N ALA A 28 10.39 4.53 -13.87
CA ALA A 28 10.46 3.75 -12.66
C ALA A 28 11.90 3.30 -12.33
N TYR A 29 12.67 2.88 -13.34
CA TYR A 29 14.09 2.58 -13.20
C TYR A 29 14.89 3.80 -12.74
N ASP A 30 14.69 4.95 -13.40
CA ASP A 30 15.41 6.19 -13.09
C ASP A 30 15.05 6.71 -11.67
N ASP A 31 13.83 6.42 -11.20
CA ASP A 31 13.26 6.66 -9.86
C ASP A 31 13.61 5.56 -8.83
N HIS A 32 14.52 4.64 -9.16
CA HIS A 32 15.00 3.55 -8.28
C HIS A 32 13.87 2.70 -7.69
N LEU A 33 12.74 2.59 -8.38
CA LEU A 33 11.69 1.62 -8.05
C LEU A 33 12.17 0.23 -8.44
N ALA A 34 11.95 -0.73 -7.55
CA ALA A 34 12.31 -2.12 -7.82
C ALA A 34 11.28 -2.82 -8.70
N LEU A 35 10.03 -2.35 -8.70
CA LEU A 35 8.91 -2.95 -9.42
C LEU A 35 7.79 -1.92 -9.60
N ILE A 36 7.04 -2.04 -10.69
CA ILE A 36 5.76 -1.34 -10.89
C ILE A 36 4.59 -2.30 -11.10
N ALA A 37 3.35 -1.85 -10.96
CA ALA A 37 2.18 -2.56 -11.47
C ALA A 37 1.47 -1.71 -12.54
N LEU A 38 1.41 -2.19 -13.78
CA LEU A 38 0.70 -1.49 -14.85
C LEU A 38 -0.79 -1.79 -14.72
N THR A 39 -1.59 -0.77 -14.42
CA THR A 39 -3.00 -0.90 -14.04
C THR A 39 -3.89 0.00 -14.88
N ASP A 40 -3.67 0.03 -16.19
CA ASP A 40 -4.50 0.79 -17.13
C ASP A 40 -6.00 0.55 -16.91
N HIS A 41 -6.80 1.62 -17.01
CA HIS A 41 -8.23 1.56 -16.76
C HIS A 41 -8.93 0.59 -17.71
N ASN A 42 -9.53 -0.46 -17.15
CA ASN A 42 -10.44 -1.37 -17.84
C ASN A 42 -9.87 -2.05 -19.11
N THR A 43 -8.54 -2.07 -19.29
CA THR A 43 -7.87 -2.67 -20.44
C THR A 43 -6.60 -3.43 -20.03
N VAL A 44 -6.21 -4.39 -20.87
CA VAL A 44 -4.96 -5.16 -20.75
C VAL A 44 -4.05 -4.97 -21.97
N SER A 45 -4.39 -4.02 -22.85
CA SER A 45 -3.71 -3.84 -24.14
C SER A 45 -2.22 -3.48 -24.02
N GLY A 46 -1.80 -2.87 -22.90
CA GLY A 46 -0.41 -2.55 -22.61
C GLY A 46 0.43 -3.71 -22.05
N HIS A 47 -0.19 -4.83 -21.63
CA HIS A 47 0.53 -5.93 -20.96
C HIS A 47 1.63 -6.55 -21.83
N GLY A 48 1.40 -6.62 -23.15
CA GLY A 48 2.38 -7.17 -24.09
C GLY A 48 3.62 -6.29 -24.31
N GLU A 49 3.61 -5.05 -23.82
CA GLU A 49 4.73 -4.10 -23.91
C GLU A 49 5.59 -4.06 -22.64
N LEU A 50 5.22 -4.82 -21.59
CA LEU A 50 6.00 -4.92 -20.37
C LEU A 50 7.37 -5.57 -20.64
N ASP A 51 8.42 -5.01 -20.05
CA ASP A 51 9.80 -5.49 -20.18
C ASP A 51 10.51 -5.48 -18.82
N ASP A 52 10.53 -6.66 -18.18
CA ASP A 52 11.17 -6.88 -16.89
C ASP A 52 12.69 -6.63 -16.92
N SER A 53 13.31 -6.55 -18.10
CA SER A 53 14.74 -6.20 -18.22
C SER A 53 15.02 -4.71 -17.99
N ILE A 54 14.00 -3.85 -18.07
CA ILE A 54 14.07 -2.43 -17.71
C ILE A 54 13.70 -2.27 -16.24
N THR A 55 12.46 -2.61 -15.91
CA THR A 55 11.91 -2.59 -14.54
C THR A 55 10.93 -3.74 -14.45
N PRO A 56 11.07 -4.65 -13.47
CA PRO A 56 10.09 -5.71 -13.26
C PRO A 56 8.67 -5.15 -13.07
N ALA A 57 7.68 -5.83 -13.62
CA ALA A 57 6.30 -5.38 -13.54
C ALA A 57 5.31 -6.47 -13.14
N VAL A 58 4.27 -6.08 -12.40
CA VAL A 58 3.05 -6.88 -12.20
C VAL A 58 2.04 -6.44 -13.27
N PRO A 59 1.58 -7.34 -14.16
CA PRO A 59 0.44 -7.05 -15.01
C PRO A 59 -0.81 -6.90 -14.15
N GLY A 60 -1.52 -5.78 -14.30
CA GLY A 60 -2.74 -5.51 -13.58
C GLY A 60 -3.74 -4.72 -14.44
N ILE A 61 -4.87 -4.41 -13.83
CA ILE A 61 -5.93 -3.60 -14.43
C ILE A 61 -6.62 -2.86 -13.31
N GLU A 62 -6.90 -1.59 -13.50
CA GLU A 62 -7.81 -0.89 -12.61
C GLU A 62 -9.22 -0.98 -13.16
N TRP A 63 -10.12 -1.58 -12.38
CA TRP A 63 -11.54 -1.56 -12.67
C TRP A 63 -12.11 -0.19 -12.32
N THR A 64 -12.34 0.61 -13.34
CA THR A 64 -12.96 1.93 -13.22
C THR A 64 -14.46 1.77 -13.41
N THR A 65 -15.22 1.73 -12.32
CA THR A 65 -16.68 1.57 -12.34
C THR A 65 -17.39 2.84 -11.90
N PHE A 66 -18.72 2.87 -11.86
CA PHE A 66 -19.46 3.99 -11.27
C PHE A 66 -19.47 3.99 -9.73
N PHE A 67 -19.01 2.91 -9.10
CA PHE A 67 -19.19 2.66 -7.67
C PHE A 67 -17.87 2.54 -6.90
N GLY A 68 -16.74 2.84 -7.53
CA GLY A 68 -15.42 2.64 -6.93
C GLY A 68 -14.43 2.16 -7.97
N HIS A 69 -13.16 2.36 -7.66
CA HIS A 69 -12.05 1.80 -8.41
C HIS A 69 -11.41 0.64 -7.63
N MET A 70 -11.08 -0.44 -8.33
CA MET A 70 -10.48 -1.63 -7.75
C MET A 70 -9.30 -2.08 -8.59
N LEU A 71 -8.14 -2.23 -7.96
CA LEU A 71 -6.95 -2.79 -8.60
C LEU A 71 -7.05 -4.32 -8.62
N VAL A 72 -6.87 -4.89 -9.80
CA VAL A 72 -6.74 -6.33 -10.00
C VAL A 72 -5.32 -6.61 -10.46
N LEU A 73 -4.53 -7.26 -9.60
CA LEU A 73 -3.11 -7.53 -9.86
C LEU A 73 -2.85 -9.02 -10.10
N GLY A 74 -2.13 -9.33 -11.18
CA GLY A 74 -1.63 -10.69 -11.44
C GLY A 74 -2.68 -11.72 -11.87
N ALA A 75 -3.89 -11.29 -12.23
CA ALA A 75 -4.90 -12.19 -12.77
C ALA A 75 -4.45 -12.81 -14.11
N ARG A 76 -4.61 -14.13 -14.25
CA ARG A 76 -4.22 -14.87 -15.47
C ARG A 76 -5.23 -14.73 -16.60
N ASP A 77 -6.50 -14.58 -16.23
CA ASP A 77 -7.62 -14.44 -17.15
C ASP A 77 -8.32 -13.10 -16.92
N PHE A 78 -8.85 -12.51 -17.98
CA PHE A 78 -9.64 -11.29 -17.89
C PHE A 78 -10.96 -11.57 -17.17
N VAL A 79 -11.21 -10.85 -16.08
CA VAL A 79 -12.48 -10.90 -15.34
C VAL A 79 -13.30 -9.67 -15.71
N ASP A 80 -14.53 -9.90 -16.17
CA ASP A 80 -15.41 -8.84 -16.67
C ASP A 80 -16.01 -8.02 -15.52
N TRP A 81 -15.75 -6.72 -15.56
CA TRP A 81 -16.16 -5.73 -14.57
C TRP A 81 -17.48 -5.03 -14.93
N ARG A 82 -17.99 -5.18 -16.16
CA ARG A 82 -19.06 -4.33 -16.71
C ARG A 82 -20.43 -4.52 -16.05
N ASP A 83 -20.64 -5.65 -15.41
CA ASP A 83 -21.82 -6.00 -14.61
C ASP A 83 -21.56 -5.91 -13.09
N ALA A 84 -20.43 -5.34 -12.68
CA ALA A 84 -20.17 -5.02 -11.27
C ALA A 84 -21.14 -3.92 -10.79
N VAL A 85 -21.81 -4.21 -9.68
CA VAL A 85 -22.75 -3.32 -8.98
C VAL A 85 -22.50 -3.42 -7.47
N PRO A 86 -22.96 -2.45 -6.65
CA PRO A 86 -22.64 -2.42 -5.22
C PRO A 86 -22.87 -3.76 -4.50
N ALA A 87 -23.95 -4.45 -4.84
CA ALA A 87 -24.38 -5.68 -4.17
C ALA A 87 -23.63 -6.97 -4.59
N ASN A 88 -22.83 -6.97 -5.65
CA ASN A 88 -22.16 -8.19 -6.15
C ASN A 88 -20.62 -8.15 -6.09
N ILE A 89 -20.04 -7.17 -5.40
CA ILE A 89 -18.59 -6.99 -5.38
C ILE A 89 -17.84 -8.20 -4.80
N ASP A 90 -18.38 -8.84 -3.76
CA ASP A 90 -17.81 -10.05 -3.17
C ASP A 90 -17.70 -11.18 -4.20
N ASP A 91 -18.76 -11.42 -4.99
CA ASP A 91 -18.77 -12.44 -6.05
C ASP A 91 -17.76 -12.09 -7.17
N LYS A 92 -17.52 -10.80 -7.42
CA LYS A 92 -16.53 -10.33 -8.39
C LYS A 92 -15.11 -10.53 -7.91
N ILE A 93 -14.85 -10.28 -6.63
CA ILE A 93 -13.55 -10.57 -6.02
C ILE A 93 -13.27 -12.08 -6.06
N ASP A 94 -14.25 -12.91 -5.75
CA ASP A 94 -14.12 -14.38 -5.84
C ASP A 94 -13.77 -14.84 -7.28
N GLN A 95 -14.29 -14.17 -8.32
CA GLN A 95 -13.92 -14.42 -9.72
C GLN A 95 -12.46 -14.02 -10.03
N VAL A 96 -12.00 -12.89 -9.50
CA VAL A 96 -10.60 -12.46 -9.63
C VAL A 96 -9.66 -13.44 -8.94
N HIS A 97 -10.01 -13.90 -7.73
CA HIS A 97 -9.25 -14.93 -7.03
C HIS A 97 -9.21 -16.25 -7.80
N ALA A 98 -10.32 -16.65 -8.44
CA ALA A 98 -10.36 -17.84 -9.29
C ALA A 98 -9.41 -17.71 -10.51
N ALA A 99 -9.22 -16.50 -11.05
CA ALA A 99 -8.22 -16.18 -12.06
C ALA A 99 -6.78 -16.06 -11.49
N GLY A 100 -6.62 -16.16 -10.17
CA GLY A 100 -5.34 -16.07 -9.46
C GLY A 100 -4.86 -14.65 -9.16
N GLY A 101 -5.70 -13.63 -9.40
CA GLY A 101 -5.37 -12.25 -9.10
C GLY A 101 -5.58 -11.88 -7.63
N LEU A 102 -5.08 -10.71 -7.26
CA LEU A 102 -5.39 -10.02 -6.00
C LEU A 102 -6.31 -8.83 -6.28
N CYS A 103 -7.21 -8.52 -5.34
CA CYS A 103 -8.11 -7.38 -5.37
C CYS A 103 -7.72 -6.35 -4.31
N GLY A 104 -7.35 -5.15 -4.74
CA GLY A 104 -7.13 -4.00 -3.89
C GLY A 104 -8.17 -2.91 -4.08
N VAL A 105 -8.66 -2.34 -2.99
CA VAL A 105 -9.50 -1.14 -3.07
C VAL A 105 -8.60 0.07 -3.35
N ALA A 106 -8.81 0.73 -4.48
CA ALA A 106 -8.06 1.93 -4.87
C ALA A 106 -8.66 3.18 -4.24
N HIS A 107 -7.80 4.08 -3.76
CA HIS A 107 -8.10 5.41 -3.22
C HIS A 107 -9.59 5.67 -2.86
N PRO A 108 -10.11 5.02 -1.79
CA PRO A 108 -11.55 4.85 -1.58
C PRO A 108 -12.33 6.15 -1.30
N PHE A 109 -11.61 7.22 -0.97
CA PHE A 109 -12.19 8.52 -0.65
C PHE A 109 -12.00 9.56 -1.76
N GLN A 110 -11.42 9.18 -2.90
CA GLN A 110 -11.27 10.07 -4.05
C GLN A 110 -12.61 10.69 -4.43
N LEU A 111 -12.62 12.00 -4.71
CA LEU A 111 -13.82 12.71 -5.13
C LEU A 111 -14.47 12.06 -6.35
N GLY A 112 -15.67 11.52 -6.16
CA GLY A 112 -16.45 10.84 -7.20
C GLY A 112 -17.05 11.79 -8.27
N SER A 113 -18.02 11.28 -9.02
CA SER A 113 -18.63 12.00 -10.15
C SER A 113 -19.24 13.35 -9.73
N PRO A 114 -19.09 14.42 -10.54
CA PRO A 114 -18.51 14.45 -11.89
C PRO A 114 -16.99 14.72 -11.94
N ILE A 115 -16.28 14.76 -10.80
CA ILE A 115 -14.85 15.11 -10.74
C ILE A 115 -13.99 13.93 -11.22
N CYS A 116 -14.07 12.78 -10.54
CA CYS A 116 -13.53 11.52 -11.00
C CYS A 116 -14.66 10.49 -11.10
N THR A 117 -14.88 9.90 -12.28
CA THR A 117 -15.99 8.95 -12.45
C THR A 117 -15.75 7.71 -11.60
N GLY A 118 -16.56 7.57 -10.55
CA GLY A 118 -16.46 6.45 -9.61
C GLY A 118 -15.21 6.42 -8.73
N GLY A 119 -14.46 7.51 -8.60
CA GLY A 119 -13.30 7.56 -7.68
C GLY A 119 -13.68 7.29 -6.22
N ARG A 120 -14.94 7.58 -5.83
CA ARG A 120 -15.45 7.28 -4.49
C ARG A 120 -15.88 5.82 -4.40
N TRP A 121 -15.33 5.08 -3.45
CA TRP A 121 -15.77 3.73 -3.14
C TRP A 121 -17.18 3.72 -2.54
N ALA A 122 -18.07 3.00 -3.21
CA ALA A 122 -19.50 2.86 -2.93
C ALA A 122 -20.01 1.41 -3.10
N PHE A 123 -19.11 0.44 -3.30
CA PHE A 123 -19.47 -0.97 -3.27
C PHE A 123 -19.74 -1.44 -1.83
N ASP A 124 -20.73 -2.33 -1.69
CA ASP A 124 -21.17 -2.88 -0.40
C ASP A 124 -20.41 -4.17 -0.10
N VAL A 125 -19.13 -4.06 0.27
CA VAL A 125 -18.31 -5.22 0.66
C VAL A 125 -18.90 -5.88 1.91
N GLN A 126 -19.40 -7.11 1.75
CA GLN A 126 -20.01 -7.87 2.85
C GLN A 126 -18.96 -8.55 3.72
N ASP A 127 -17.90 -9.09 3.11
CA ASP A 127 -16.77 -9.72 3.82
C ASP A 127 -15.44 -9.11 3.37
N TRP A 128 -14.83 -8.32 4.26
CA TRP A 128 -13.54 -7.71 3.99
C TRP A 128 -12.38 -8.71 4.00
N ASN A 129 -12.58 -9.97 4.40
CA ASN A 129 -11.56 -11.02 4.21
C ASN A 129 -11.34 -11.38 2.73
N ARG A 130 -12.24 -10.96 1.82
CA ARG A 130 -12.06 -11.12 0.38
C ARG A 130 -11.12 -10.08 -0.21
N VAL A 131 -11.03 -8.89 0.39
CA VAL A 131 -10.17 -7.82 -0.11
C VAL A 131 -8.73 -8.11 0.30
N ASP A 132 -7.79 -8.12 -0.64
CA ASP A 132 -6.41 -8.52 -0.38
C ASP A 132 -5.54 -7.36 0.15
N TYR A 133 -5.88 -6.12 -0.17
CA TYR A 133 -5.19 -4.92 0.32
C TYR A 133 -6.02 -3.65 0.11
N LEU A 134 -5.61 -2.57 0.77
CA LEU A 134 -6.27 -1.27 0.72
C LEU A 134 -5.27 -0.16 0.47
N GLU A 135 -5.51 0.68 -0.54
CA GLU A 135 -4.79 1.94 -0.70
C GLU A 135 -5.21 2.91 0.40
N VAL A 136 -4.37 3.06 1.41
CA VAL A 136 -4.62 4.00 2.51
C VAL A 136 -4.07 5.38 2.21
N TRP A 137 -3.04 5.44 1.36
CA TRP A 137 -2.48 6.67 0.83
C TRP A 137 -2.49 6.63 -0.69
N HIS A 138 -2.72 7.77 -1.35
CA HIS A 138 -2.56 7.91 -2.78
C HIS A 138 -2.22 9.35 -3.17
N ASP A 139 -1.92 9.58 -4.45
CA ASP A 139 -1.53 10.87 -5.04
C ASP A 139 -0.31 11.49 -4.34
N ALA A 140 0.08 12.68 -4.77
CA ALA A 140 1.14 13.46 -4.15
C ALA A 140 0.74 13.89 -2.73
N PHE A 141 1.76 14.00 -1.88
CA PHE A 141 1.59 14.61 -0.58
C PHE A 141 1.43 16.13 -0.74
N GLY A 142 0.50 16.70 0.00
CA GLY A 142 0.21 18.14 -0.04
C GLY A 142 -1.00 18.50 0.81
N PRO A 143 -1.20 19.79 1.11
CA PRO A 143 -2.31 20.27 1.94
C PRO A 143 -3.69 20.06 1.30
N ASP A 144 -3.73 19.81 -0.01
CA ASP A 144 -4.92 19.52 -0.81
C ASP A 144 -5.37 18.05 -0.72
N ASN A 145 -4.48 17.12 -0.33
CA ASN A 145 -4.80 15.70 -0.23
C ASN A 145 -5.37 15.34 1.15
N GLY A 146 -6.67 15.61 1.32
CA GLY A 146 -7.42 15.23 2.52
C GLY A 146 -7.95 13.79 2.53
N GLU A 147 -7.71 13.01 1.48
CA GLU A 147 -8.36 11.71 1.23
C GLU A 147 -7.63 10.55 1.94
N ASN A 148 -6.34 10.71 2.17
CA ASN A 148 -5.48 9.75 2.89
C ASN A 148 -5.87 9.54 4.36
N VAL A 149 -6.39 10.59 5.03
CA VAL A 149 -6.83 10.51 6.43
C VAL A 149 -8.02 9.57 6.60
N PRO A 150 -9.19 9.80 5.95
CA PRO A 150 -10.33 8.91 6.09
C PRO A 150 -10.06 7.50 5.54
N ALA A 151 -9.18 7.33 4.53
CA ALA A 151 -8.74 6.01 4.06
C ALA A 151 -7.99 5.23 5.16
N THR A 152 -7.07 5.89 5.86
CA THR A 152 -6.35 5.31 7.00
C THR A 152 -7.29 5.00 8.17
N GLU A 153 -8.29 5.85 8.42
CA GLU A 153 -9.30 5.62 9.47
C GLU A 153 -10.22 4.44 9.14
N LEU A 154 -10.67 4.32 7.89
CA LEU A 154 -11.44 3.17 7.40
C LEU A 154 -10.65 1.89 7.65
N TRP A 155 -9.39 1.84 7.21
CA TRP A 155 -8.52 0.69 7.40
C TRP A 155 -8.42 0.27 8.87
N LYS A 156 -8.08 1.21 9.77
CA LYS A 156 -7.99 0.92 11.21
C LYS A 156 -9.31 0.41 11.79
N SER A 157 -10.45 0.94 11.32
CA SER A 157 -11.76 0.47 11.73
C SER A 157 -12.07 -0.97 11.27
N LEU A 158 -11.50 -1.39 10.13
CA LEU A 158 -11.61 -2.77 9.64
C LEU A 158 -10.72 -3.71 10.46
N LEU A 159 -9.51 -3.28 10.83
CA LEU A 159 -8.66 -4.03 11.74
C LEU A 159 -9.33 -4.23 13.11
N ASP A 160 -10.02 -3.22 13.64
CA ASP A 160 -10.79 -3.30 14.89
C ASP A 160 -11.96 -4.31 14.81
N LYS A 161 -12.47 -4.57 13.61
CA LYS A 161 -13.49 -5.61 13.36
C LYS A 161 -12.90 -7.01 13.19
N GLY A 162 -11.57 -7.14 13.27
CA GLY A 162 -10.86 -8.42 13.17
C GLY A 162 -10.42 -8.79 11.75
N TYR A 163 -10.51 -7.89 10.77
CA TYR A 163 -10.02 -8.17 9.42
C TYR A 163 -8.50 -8.05 9.34
N HIS A 164 -7.88 -8.95 8.58
CA HIS A 164 -6.45 -8.92 8.29
C HIS A 164 -6.22 -8.28 6.94
N LEU A 165 -6.01 -6.95 6.94
CA LEU A 165 -5.93 -6.17 5.69
C LEU A 165 -4.58 -5.44 5.57
N PRO A 166 -3.73 -5.85 4.62
CA PRO A 166 -2.53 -5.13 4.21
C PRO A 166 -2.84 -3.75 3.63
N ILE A 167 -1.86 -2.85 3.70
CA ILE A 167 -1.96 -1.48 3.15
C ILE A 167 -1.02 -1.25 1.98
N THR A 168 -1.43 -0.38 1.06
CA THR A 168 -0.59 0.11 -0.04
C THR A 168 -0.73 1.62 -0.20
N TYR A 169 0.23 2.15 -0.94
CA TYR A 169 0.24 3.49 -1.51
C TYR A 169 0.30 3.35 -3.03
N GLY A 170 -0.58 4.07 -3.72
CA GLY A 170 -0.58 4.18 -5.17
C GLY A 170 -0.38 5.63 -5.60
N ARG A 171 0.58 5.90 -6.49
CA ARG A 171 0.71 7.25 -7.05
C ARG A 171 -0.46 7.64 -7.91
N ASP A 172 -1.16 6.65 -8.46
CA ASP A 172 -2.10 6.86 -9.54
C ASP A 172 -1.37 7.56 -10.73
N TRP A 173 -0.25 6.94 -11.13
CA TRP A 173 0.79 7.63 -11.89
C TRP A 173 0.44 7.77 -13.37
N HIS A 174 -0.11 8.93 -13.73
CA HIS A 174 -0.52 9.24 -15.11
C HIS A 174 0.50 10.05 -15.90
N ARG A 175 1.27 10.92 -15.24
CA ARG A 175 2.14 11.91 -15.90
C ARG A 175 3.28 12.37 -15.01
N GLN A 176 4.24 13.08 -15.61
CA GLN A 176 5.34 13.66 -14.84
C GLN A 176 4.78 14.79 -13.97
N SER A 177 5.26 14.84 -12.73
CA SER A 177 4.92 15.87 -11.77
C SER A 177 6.16 16.17 -10.94
N ASP A 178 6.30 17.42 -10.52
CA ASP A 178 7.38 17.88 -9.63
C ASP A 178 6.94 17.82 -8.15
N ARG A 179 5.71 17.35 -7.87
CA ARG A 179 5.22 17.11 -6.51
C ARG A 179 5.92 15.90 -5.89
N HIS A 180 5.90 15.86 -4.56
CA HIS A 180 6.44 14.73 -3.81
C HIS A 180 5.47 13.56 -3.76
N PHE A 181 5.95 12.36 -4.11
CA PHE A 181 5.19 11.11 -4.06
C PHE A 181 5.88 10.09 -3.16
N GLY A 182 5.07 9.21 -2.59
CA GLY A 182 5.53 8.12 -1.74
C GLY A 182 5.89 6.87 -2.53
N VAL A 183 5.97 5.77 -1.78
CA VAL A 183 6.10 4.41 -2.30
C VAL A 183 5.42 3.40 -1.38
N THR A 184 5.08 2.25 -1.95
CA THR A 184 4.86 1.03 -1.18
C THR A 184 6.17 0.25 -1.09
N TYR A 185 6.66 -0.04 0.10
CA TYR A 185 7.73 -1.00 0.30
C TYR A 185 7.18 -2.41 0.48
N LEU A 186 7.65 -3.36 -0.34
CA LEU A 186 7.31 -4.79 -0.24
C LEU A 186 8.50 -5.59 0.28
N ASN A 187 8.31 -6.40 1.31
CA ASN A 187 9.35 -7.35 1.73
C ASN A 187 9.32 -8.60 0.86
N MET A 188 10.17 -8.60 -0.16
CA MET A 188 10.30 -9.70 -1.10
C MET A 188 11.75 -10.19 -1.21
N GLU A 189 11.93 -11.40 -1.72
CA GLU A 189 13.26 -11.97 -1.96
C GLU A 189 13.88 -11.40 -3.24
N GLU A 190 13.11 -11.41 -4.33
CA GLU A 190 13.49 -10.87 -5.63
C GLU A 190 12.37 -9.95 -6.14
N PRO A 191 12.69 -8.92 -6.95
CA PRO A 191 11.70 -8.04 -7.54
C PRO A 191 11.02 -8.72 -8.73
N THR A 192 10.15 -9.69 -8.46
CA THR A 192 9.34 -10.37 -9.48
C THR A 192 7.86 -10.20 -9.18
N ALA A 193 7.01 -10.30 -10.20
CA ALA A 193 5.57 -10.24 -10.00
C ALA A 193 5.07 -11.27 -8.96
N ALA A 194 5.58 -12.50 -9.02
CA ALA A 194 5.21 -13.56 -8.08
C ALA A 194 5.56 -13.20 -6.63
N CYS A 195 6.79 -12.73 -6.38
CA CYS A 195 7.22 -12.35 -5.04
C CYS A 195 6.47 -11.10 -4.53
N ALA A 196 6.14 -10.15 -5.41
CA ALA A 196 5.36 -8.98 -5.05
C ALA A 196 3.93 -9.36 -4.60
N LEU A 197 3.24 -10.20 -5.37
CA LEU A 197 1.90 -10.69 -5.04
C LEU A 197 1.92 -11.52 -3.74
N GLU A 198 2.95 -12.34 -3.52
CA GLU A 198 3.12 -13.06 -2.25
C GLU A 198 3.34 -12.11 -1.07
N ALA A 199 4.19 -11.09 -1.23
CA ALA A 199 4.46 -10.11 -0.20
C ALA A 199 3.21 -9.32 0.18
N ILE A 200 2.39 -8.91 -0.79
CA ILE A 200 1.10 -8.25 -0.55
C ILE A 200 0.16 -9.18 0.21
N ARG A 201 -0.05 -10.42 -0.28
CA ARG A 201 -0.94 -11.41 0.35
C ARG A 201 -0.52 -11.75 1.79
N ALA A 202 0.78 -11.81 2.05
CA ALA A 202 1.32 -12.06 3.38
C ALA A 202 1.37 -10.81 4.29
N GLY A 203 0.82 -9.68 3.83
CA GLY A 203 0.77 -8.43 4.57
C GLY A 203 2.12 -7.77 4.81
N ARG A 204 3.13 -8.05 3.97
CA ARG A 204 4.51 -7.57 4.15
C ARG A 204 4.75 -6.21 3.50
N THR A 205 3.84 -5.27 3.77
CA THR A 205 3.79 -3.96 3.12
C THR A 205 4.00 -2.81 4.11
N VAL A 206 4.59 -1.72 3.62
CA VAL A 206 4.75 -0.46 4.34
C VAL A 206 4.52 0.68 3.35
N VAL A 207 3.61 1.59 3.65
CA VAL A 207 3.46 2.84 2.90
C VAL A 207 4.41 3.88 3.46
N SER A 208 5.08 4.64 2.60
CA SER A 208 6.09 5.58 3.04
C SER A 208 6.18 6.81 2.16
N PHE A 209 6.39 7.95 2.79
CA PHE A 209 6.80 9.21 2.17
C PHE A 209 8.17 9.09 1.49
N GLY A 210 9.01 8.13 1.89
CA GLY A 210 10.30 7.86 1.23
C GLY A 210 11.32 7.13 2.12
N ALA A 211 11.17 7.20 3.45
CA ALA A 211 12.00 6.46 4.36
C ALA A 211 11.70 4.96 4.31
N LYS A 212 12.74 4.12 4.27
CA LYS A 212 12.57 2.67 4.43
C LYS A 212 12.43 2.37 5.90
N PHE A 213 11.20 2.08 6.33
CA PHE A 213 10.84 1.87 7.71
C PHE A 213 10.10 0.54 7.90
N PHE A 214 10.56 -0.30 8.81
CA PHE A 214 9.87 -1.53 9.20
C PHE A 214 10.28 -1.97 10.61
N PHE A 215 9.58 -2.96 11.15
CA PHE A 215 9.98 -3.58 12.41
C PHE A 215 9.96 -5.10 12.35
N ARG A 216 10.59 -5.70 13.36
CA ARG A 216 10.45 -7.13 13.71
C ARG A 216 10.06 -7.25 15.17
N VAL A 217 9.37 -8.31 15.53
CA VAL A 217 9.00 -8.62 16.91
C VAL A 217 9.67 -9.91 17.34
N HIS A 218 10.31 -9.88 18.51
CA HIS A 218 11.04 -11.01 19.06
C HIS A 218 10.36 -11.52 20.33
N ARG A 219 10.15 -12.83 20.40
CA ARG A 219 9.53 -13.50 21.55
C ARG A 219 10.13 -14.90 21.71
N TRP A 220 10.76 -15.15 22.86
CA TRP A 220 11.34 -16.46 23.22
C TRP A 220 12.27 -17.09 22.16
N GLY A 221 13.06 -16.27 21.47
CA GLY A 221 13.99 -16.71 20.42
C GLY A 221 13.39 -16.73 19.01
N GLU A 222 12.07 -16.66 18.89
CA GLU A 222 11.37 -16.53 17.61
C GLU A 222 11.32 -15.08 17.14
N THR A 223 11.32 -14.87 15.82
CA THR A 223 11.23 -13.56 15.19
C THR A 223 10.06 -13.53 14.21
N TYR A 224 9.20 -12.52 14.39
CA TYR A 224 8.01 -12.27 13.59
C TYR A 224 8.19 -10.95 12.85
N GLY A 225 7.66 -10.85 11.63
CA GLY A 225 7.59 -9.64 10.83
C GLY A 225 6.17 -9.10 10.71
N ILE A 226 6.05 -7.89 10.19
CA ILE A 226 4.78 -7.28 9.73
C ILE A 226 3.99 -8.29 8.91
N GLY A 227 2.71 -8.50 9.18
CA GLY A 227 1.85 -9.51 8.56
C GLY A 227 1.69 -10.82 9.36
N ASP A 228 2.58 -11.10 10.32
CA ASP A 228 2.48 -12.32 11.13
C ASP A 228 1.42 -12.21 12.24
N THR A 229 0.91 -13.38 12.66
CA THR A 229 0.13 -13.55 13.88
C THR A 229 0.98 -14.25 14.94
N LEU A 230 0.94 -13.76 16.19
CA LEU A 230 1.72 -14.32 17.29
C LEU A 230 0.94 -14.35 18.61
N LYS A 231 1.40 -15.15 19.56
CA LYS A 231 0.79 -15.21 20.90
C LYS A 231 1.01 -13.92 21.69
N ARG A 232 -0.01 -13.54 22.46
CA ARG A 232 0.05 -12.46 23.46
C ARG A 232 1.24 -12.57 24.42
N GLY A 233 1.60 -11.46 25.07
CA GLY A 233 2.61 -11.41 26.13
C GLY A 233 3.78 -10.48 25.81
N ARG A 234 4.83 -10.56 26.63
CA ARG A 234 6.00 -9.68 26.52
C ARG A 234 6.82 -9.96 25.27
N VAL A 235 7.11 -8.91 24.52
CA VAL A 235 7.90 -8.94 23.29
C VAL A 235 8.89 -7.79 23.22
N ILE A 236 9.83 -7.87 22.28
CA ILE A 236 10.72 -6.78 21.89
C ILE A 236 10.45 -6.43 20.43
N PHE A 237 10.03 -5.20 20.16
CA PHE A 237 10.06 -4.61 18.83
C PHE A 237 11.48 -4.17 18.51
N SER A 238 11.95 -4.47 17.30
CA SER A 238 13.21 -3.99 16.74
C SER A 238 12.91 -3.16 15.50
N PHE A 239 13.27 -1.88 15.53
CA PHE A 239 12.97 -0.92 14.46
C PHE A 239 14.14 -0.78 13.49
N PHE A 240 13.81 -0.74 12.21
CA PHE A 240 14.74 -0.50 11.13
C PHE A 240 14.27 0.73 10.36
N THR A 241 15.14 1.74 10.32
CA THR A 241 14.87 3.01 9.66
C THR A 241 16.09 3.38 8.84
N ASP A 242 15.89 3.56 7.54
CA ASP A 242 16.84 4.13 6.61
C ASP A 242 16.19 5.35 5.95
N LEU A 243 16.64 6.53 6.40
CA LEU A 243 16.14 7.83 5.97
C LEU A 243 16.73 8.30 4.64
N HIS A 244 17.64 7.52 4.04
CA HIS A 244 18.34 7.88 2.80
C HIS A 244 18.00 6.95 1.64
N ALA A 245 17.14 5.96 1.86
CA ALA A 245 16.74 4.97 0.87
C ALA A 245 16.21 5.59 -0.44
N ARG A 246 15.56 6.76 -0.36
CA ARG A 246 15.02 7.52 -1.50
C ARG A 246 15.43 8.99 -1.50
N ARG A 247 16.68 9.29 -1.13
CA ARG A 247 17.19 10.68 -1.07
C ARG A 247 17.02 11.46 -2.39
N LYS A 248 17.05 10.78 -3.55
CA LYS A 248 16.89 11.43 -4.85
C LYS A 248 15.49 11.98 -5.11
N ASP A 249 14.51 11.48 -4.35
CA ASP A 249 13.10 11.81 -4.49
C ASP A 249 12.64 12.63 -3.28
N GLU A 250 13.58 13.21 -2.52
CA GLU A 250 13.26 14.13 -1.42
C GLU A 250 12.53 15.36 -1.99
N SER A 251 11.44 15.74 -1.32
CA SER A 251 10.76 17.00 -1.58
C SER A 251 11.70 18.19 -1.37
N ASP A 252 11.49 19.27 -2.13
CA ASP A 252 12.12 20.57 -1.82
C ASP A 252 11.69 21.11 -0.44
N GLU A 253 10.56 20.62 0.08
CA GLU A 253 10.11 20.94 1.43
C GLU A 253 10.99 20.26 2.51
N PRO A 254 11.35 20.97 3.59
CA PRO A 254 12.14 20.40 4.66
C PRO A 254 11.35 19.30 5.38
N VAL A 255 11.95 18.11 5.46
CA VAL A 255 11.40 16.95 6.18
C VAL A 255 12.19 16.69 7.45
N SER A 256 11.50 16.54 8.57
CA SER A 256 12.06 15.98 9.82
C SER A 256 11.45 14.63 10.12
N TYR A 257 12.22 13.76 10.75
CA TYR A 257 11.74 12.48 11.28
C TYR A 257 11.97 12.50 12.79
N ASP A 258 10.90 12.39 13.56
CA ASP A 258 10.95 12.72 14.99
C ASP A 258 10.71 11.48 15.86
N THR A 259 9.62 10.76 15.62
CA THR A 259 9.13 9.72 16.53
C THR A 259 8.62 8.48 15.82
N ILE A 260 8.73 7.34 16.49
CA ILE A 260 8.06 6.09 16.13
C ILE A 260 6.93 5.87 17.14
N ARG A 261 5.73 5.57 16.63
CA ARG A 261 4.55 5.28 17.44
C ARG A 261 4.08 3.85 17.18
N ILE A 262 3.83 3.09 18.24
CA ILE A 262 3.13 1.80 18.15
C ILE A 262 1.65 2.05 18.44
N ILE A 263 0.82 1.74 17.45
CA ILE A 263 -0.64 1.91 17.52
C ILE A 263 -1.30 0.53 17.57
N THR A 264 -2.37 0.41 18.34
CA THR A 264 -3.23 -0.79 18.43
C THR A 264 -4.70 -0.39 18.38
N ASN A 265 -5.58 -1.37 18.63
CA ASN A 265 -7.03 -1.27 18.52
C ASN A 265 -7.62 0.04 19.07
N GLY A 266 -8.64 0.56 18.40
CA GLY A 266 -9.24 1.86 18.70
C GLY A 266 -8.29 3.03 18.45
N ASN A 267 -7.32 2.87 17.55
CA ASN A 267 -6.29 3.86 17.22
C ASN A 267 -5.48 4.33 18.45
N LYS A 268 -5.26 3.44 19.43
CA LYS A 268 -4.57 3.78 20.68
C LYS A 268 -3.05 3.73 20.50
N CYS A 269 -2.38 4.84 20.75
CA CYS A 269 -0.92 4.87 20.90
C CYS A 269 -0.52 4.22 22.24
N VAL A 270 0.20 3.09 22.17
CA VAL A 270 0.68 2.35 23.36
C VAL A 270 2.15 2.58 23.65
N LEU A 271 2.88 3.15 22.69
CA LEU A 271 4.27 3.56 22.85
C LEU A 271 4.61 4.64 21.83
N GLU A 272 5.31 5.68 22.27
CA GLU A 272 5.93 6.70 21.42
C GLU A 272 7.40 6.83 21.86
N THR A 273 8.31 6.76 20.89
CA THR A 273 9.77 6.83 21.13
C THR A 273 10.45 7.66 20.05
N ALA A 274 11.70 8.05 20.27
CA ALA A 274 12.49 8.76 19.27
C ALA A 274 12.74 7.88 18.04
N VAL A 275 12.85 8.48 16.85
CA VAL A 275 13.18 7.77 15.60
C VAL A 275 14.52 7.00 15.67
N THR A 276 15.42 7.43 16.55
CA THR A 276 16.73 6.80 16.76
C THR A 276 16.66 5.53 17.60
N GLU A 277 15.53 5.26 18.26
CA GLU A 277 15.34 4.08 19.08
C GLU A 277 15.38 2.83 18.22
N ARG A 278 16.12 1.82 18.68
CA ARG A 278 16.25 0.56 17.95
C ARG A 278 15.37 -0.53 18.53
N HIS A 279 15.05 -0.46 19.82
CA HIS A 279 14.25 -1.49 20.47
C HIS A 279 13.23 -0.92 21.45
N ALA A 280 12.04 -1.52 21.47
CA ALA A 280 11.02 -1.20 22.46
C ALA A 280 10.43 -2.48 23.05
N ARG A 281 10.19 -2.48 24.37
CA ARG A 281 9.49 -3.59 25.05
C ARG A 281 8.02 -3.26 25.16
N LEU A 282 7.18 -4.19 24.77
CA LEU A 282 5.72 -4.08 24.87
C LEU A 282 5.13 -5.40 25.36
N THR A 283 3.97 -5.33 26.01
CA THR A 283 3.15 -6.53 26.27
C THR A 283 2.02 -6.50 25.27
N LEU A 284 1.95 -7.53 24.43
CA LEU A 284 0.86 -7.70 23.47
C LEU A 284 -0.37 -8.27 24.18
N GLU A 285 -1.53 -7.72 23.88
CA GLU A 285 -2.85 -8.15 24.34
C GLU A 285 -3.45 -9.16 23.35
N PRO A 286 -4.34 -10.08 23.78
CA PRO A 286 -4.99 -11.03 22.88
C PRO A 286 -6.00 -10.37 21.94
N GLY A 287 -6.08 -10.83 20.69
CA GLY A 287 -7.03 -10.31 19.68
C GLY A 287 -6.76 -8.86 19.24
N HIS A 288 -5.57 -8.34 19.53
CA HIS A 288 -5.12 -7.03 19.11
C HIS A 288 -4.30 -7.07 17.81
N TRP A 289 -4.32 -5.97 17.08
CA TRP A 289 -3.39 -5.67 15.99
C TRP A 289 -2.40 -4.60 16.45
N TYR A 290 -1.19 -4.59 15.88
CA TYR A 290 -0.17 -3.58 16.16
C TYR A 290 0.50 -3.12 14.88
N ILE A 291 0.52 -1.81 14.65
CA ILE A 291 1.23 -1.16 13.54
C ILE A 291 2.28 -0.21 14.12
N CYS A 292 3.24 0.17 13.29
CA CYS A 292 4.12 1.29 13.60
C CYS A 292 3.89 2.44 12.62
N GLU A 293 3.85 3.64 13.17
CA GLU A 293 3.83 4.89 12.41
C GLU A 293 5.13 5.65 12.65
N LEU A 294 5.80 6.04 11.58
CA LEU A 294 6.91 6.98 11.63
C LEU A 294 6.34 8.38 11.49
N TRP A 295 6.60 9.26 12.45
CA TRP A 295 6.05 10.62 12.48
C TRP A 295 7.16 11.66 12.41
N GLY A 296 6.82 12.78 11.78
CA GLY A 296 7.71 13.91 11.64
C GLY A 296 6.99 15.15 11.12
N THR A 297 7.73 16.03 10.46
CA THR A 297 7.19 17.23 9.84
C THR A 297 7.60 17.33 8.38
N VAL A 298 6.72 17.86 7.53
CA VAL A 298 7.01 18.25 6.14
C VAL A 298 6.53 19.69 5.98
N GLY A 299 7.42 20.60 5.59
CA GLY A 299 7.06 22.02 5.49
C GLY A 299 6.63 22.65 6.82
N GLY A 300 6.96 22.02 7.95
CA GLY A 300 6.54 22.41 9.31
C GLY A 300 5.23 21.79 9.79
N GLU A 301 4.48 21.10 8.94
CA GLU A 301 3.23 20.43 9.31
C GLU A 301 3.50 19.00 9.78
N LYS A 302 2.91 18.63 10.93
CA LYS A 302 3.13 17.32 11.54
C LYS A 302 2.25 16.26 10.89
N GLN A 303 2.88 15.18 10.40
CA GLN A 303 2.17 14.08 9.77
C GLN A 303 2.90 12.74 9.92
N ALA A 304 2.19 11.65 9.60
CA ALA A 304 2.80 10.33 9.43
C ALA A 304 3.58 10.30 8.12
N LEU A 305 4.81 9.80 8.17
CA LEU A 305 5.75 9.68 7.06
C LEU A 305 5.96 8.21 6.64
N ALA A 306 5.57 7.26 7.47
CA ALA A 306 5.39 5.87 7.06
C ALA A 306 4.39 5.17 7.98
N ILE A 307 3.67 4.20 7.43
CA ILE A 307 2.77 3.32 8.17
C ILE A 307 3.03 1.88 7.72
N THR A 308 3.23 0.97 8.68
CA THR A 308 3.38 -0.46 8.39
C THR A 308 2.03 -1.16 8.33
N SER A 309 1.92 -2.23 7.55
CA SER A 309 0.89 -3.24 7.81
C SER A 309 1.00 -3.82 9.24
N PRO A 310 -0.04 -4.47 9.78
CA PRO A 310 -0.07 -4.89 11.18
C PRO A 310 0.70 -6.19 11.41
N ILE A 311 1.13 -6.40 12.65
CA ILE A 311 1.18 -7.75 13.22
C ILE A 311 -0.11 -7.99 14.01
N TYR A 312 -0.47 -9.24 14.18
CA TYR A 312 -1.72 -9.66 14.84
C TYR A 312 -1.42 -10.53 16.05
N THR A 313 -2.40 -10.64 16.94
CA THR A 313 -2.31 -11.51 18.10
C THR A 313 -3.47 -12.47 18.19
N GLU A 314 -3.16 -13.72 18.57
CA GLU A 314 -4.15 -14.77 18.89
C GLU A 314 -5.14 -14.33 19.98
#